data_AF-A0A7J0CTC6-F1
#
_entry.id   AF-A0A7J0CTC6-F1
#
_cell.length_a   1.000
_cell.length_b   1.000
_cell.length_c   1.000
_cell.angle_alpha   90.00
_cell.angle_beta   90.00
_cell.angle_gamma   90.00
#
_symmetry.space_group_name_H-M   'P 1'
#
loop_
_entity.id
_entity.type
_entity.pdbx_description
1 polymer ?
#
loop_
_entity_poly.entity_id
_entity_poly.type
_entity_poly.pdbx_seq_one_letter_code
_entity_poly.pdbx_strand_id
1 'polypeptide(L)'
;MSATPQKNRSARRMLAAAAGLATVGALVAAMPAGAHDRGNGHGHGNGHGHKPRTVDVQLLSFNDLHGNLEPPAGSAGNVSETQPDGTVKAIPAGGVEYLATSLRTARKGNPYSVTAAGGDMVGASPLLSGLFHDEPTIEALNKIDLDVSAVGNHEFDEGATELARLQNGGCHPVEGCYEKGKKFKGADFPYLAANVTKEKTGKPLLKPYTVWKKNGVKIGFIGVTLEGTPDIVTANGVKGLKFHDEVKTINKYAKELDRKGVKSIVALIHEGGARPPPRTTTTATAPARATASPARSSTSRRASRRRWTPWSRATPTRRTCAPSRTRRASRAWSPRPRRSASCTRTPRSPTTAAPTTSSVRR
;
A
#
# COMPACT_ATOMS: atom_id res chain seq x y z
N MET A 1 -18.34 -50.12 -29.56
CA MET A 1 -19.21 -50.87 -30.49
C MET A 1 -20.65 -50.61 -30.02
N SER A 2 -21.25 -49.49 -30.40
CA SER A 2 -22.02 -49.25 -31.65
C SER A 2 -23.37 -49.95 -31.65
N ALA A 3 -24.46 -49.19 -31.49
CA ALA A 3 -25.46 -48.96 -32.55
C ALA A 3 -26.67 -48.18 -32.00
N THR A 4 -26.89 -46.98 -32.51
CA THR A 4 -28.19 -46.27 -32.53
C THR A 4 -29.05 -46.85 -33.67
N PRO A 5 -30.39 -46.62 -33.68
CA PRO A 5 -30.89 -45.56 -34.58
C PRO A 5 -32.16 -44.82 -34.11
N GLN A 6 -32.35 -43.63 -34.71
CA GLN A 6 -33.50 -42.71 -34.67
C GLN A 6 -34.82 -43.30 -35.23
N LYS A 7 -35.97 -42.67 -34.89
CA LYS A 7 -36.86 -42.08 -35.91
C LYS A 7 -37.95 -41.13 -35.36
N ASN A 8 -38.19 -40.11 -36.19
CA ASN A 8 -39.19 -39.03 -36.12
C ASN A 8 -40.63 -39.47 -36.44
N ARG A 9 -41.61 -38.62 -36.11
CA ARG A 9 -42.66 -38.01 -36.99
C ARG A 9 -43.63 -37.19 -36.10
N SER A 10 -43.81 -35.87 -36.18
CA SER A 10 -44.18 -34.92 -37.25
C SER A 10 -45.68 -34.89 -37.63
N ALA A 11 -46.37 -33.78 -37.34
CA ALA A 11 -47.35 -33.07 -38.20
C ALA A 11 -47.86 -31.80 -37.47
N ARG A 12 -47.56 -30.55 -37.87
CA ARG A 12 -47.99 -29.71 -39.03
C ARG A 12 -49.41 -29.12 -38.95
N ARG A 13 -49.48 -27.78 -38.98
CA ARG A 13 -50.31 -26.89 -39.85
C ARG A 13 -49.79 -25.45 -39.63
N MET A 14 -48.99 -24.85 -40.52
CA MET A 14 -49.33 -24.15 -41.78
C MET A 14 -50.45 -23.11 -41.68
N LEU A 15 -50.10 -21.83 -41.81
CA LEU A 15 -50.48 -20.99 -42.95
C LEU A 15 -49.58 -19.74 -43.03
N ALA A 16 -49.30 -19.34 -44.26
CA ALA A 16 -48.37 -18.30 -44.69
C ALA A 16 -49.13 -17.18 -45.43
N ALA A 17 -48.56 -15.98 -45.44
CA ALA A 17 -48.57 -14.93 -46.50
C ALA A 17 -48.33 -13.57 -45.82
N ALA A 18 -47.16 -12.94 -45.89
CA ALA A 18 -46.45 -12.31 -47.02
C ALA A 18 -46.81 -10.83 -47.26
N ALA A 19 -45.72 -10.04 -47.26
CA ALA A 19 -45.46 -8.77 -47.97
C ALA A 19 -45.94 -7.42 -47.39
N GLY A 20 -44.99 -6.49 -47.26
CA GLY A 20 -45.24 -5.06 -47.57
C GLY A 20 -44.57 -3.99 -46.68
N LEU A 21 -43.34 -3.60 -47.05
CA LEU A 21 -42.74 -2.25 -47.00
C LEU A 21 -42.82 -1.32 -45.75
N ALA A 22 -41.61 -1.11 -45.18
CA ALA A 22 -40.99 0.13 -44.70
C ALA A 22 -41.81 1.40 -44.44
N THR A 23 -41.70 1.94 -43.21
CA THR A 23 -41.40 3.37 -42.96
C THR A 23 -40.72 3.57 -41.59
N VAL A 24 -39.77 4.51 -41.60
CA VAL A 24 -38.89 5.01 -40.54
C VAL A 24 -39.67 5.64 -39.38
N GLY A 25 -39.19 5.46 -38.14
CA GLY A 25 -39.70 6.16 -36.96
C GLY A 25 -38.92 5.84 -35.69
N ALA A 26 -37.72 6.40 -35.55
CA ALA A 26 -36.96 6.36 -34.30
C ALA A 26 -37.59 7.34 -33.28
N LEU A 27 -38.16 6.82 -32.19
CA LEU A 27 -38.47 7.61 -31.00
C LEU A 27 -37.31 7.48 -30.01
N VAL A 28 -36.42 8.47 -30.01
CA VAL A 28 -35.46 8.70 -28.92
C VAL A 28 -36.17 9.58 -27.89
N ALA A 29 -36.42 9.03 -26.70
CA ALA A 29 -36.88 9.80 -25.57
C ALA A 29 -35.74 10.71 -25.08
N ALA A 30 -35.90 12.02 -25.32
CA ALA A 30 -35.02 13.05 -24.77
C ALA A 30 -35.38 13.30 -23.31
N MET A 31 -34.43 13.05 -22.40
CA MET A 31 -34.46 13.63 -21.04
C MET A 31 -33.67 14.95 -21.05
N PRO A 32 -34.17 16.05 -20.47
CA PRO A 32 -33.43 17.29 -20.41
C PRO A 32 -32.35 17.21 -19.32
N ALA A 33 -31.09 17.35 -19.73
CA ALA A 33 -29.98 17.62 -18.82
C ALA A 33 -30.02 19.10 -18.43
N GLY A 34 -30.58 19.40 -17.26
CA GLY A 34 -30.39 20.70 -16.62
C GLY A 34 -29.04 20.75 -15.91
N ALA A 35 -28.05 21.36 -16.54
CA ALA A 35 -26.84 21.84 -15.86
C ALA A 35 -26.82 23.37 -15.99
N HIS A 36 -27.09 24.05 -14.88
CA HIS A 36 -26.90 25.49 -14.76
C HIS A 36 -25.41 25.80 -14.81
N ASP A 37 -24.99 26.53 -15.84
CA ASP A 37 -23.71 27.22 -15.88
C ASP A 37 -23.99 28.73 -15.92
N ARG A 38 -23.63 29.43 -14.86
CA ARG A 38 -23.63 30.91 -14.82
C ARG A 38 -22.18 31.36 -14.88
N GLY A 39 -21.73 31.68 -16.08
CA GLY A 39 -20.43 32.29 -16.35
C GLY A 39 -20.52 33.21 -17.55
N ASN A 40 -20.72 34.50 -17.28
CA ASN A 40 -20.75 35.58 -18.26
C ASN A 40 -19.34 35.82 -18.83
N GLY A 41 -19.18 35.86 -20.15
CA GLY A 41 -17.90 36.20 -20.79
C GLY A 41 -17.94 36.11 -22.32
N HIS A 42 -18.18 37.25 -22.97
CA HIS A 42 -18.04 37.42 -24.41
C HIS A 42 -16.58 37.29 -24.87
N GLY A 43 -16.34 36.50 -25.91
CA GLY A 43 -15.05 36.44 -26.61
C GLY A 43 -15.06 35.43 -27.76
N HIS A 44 -15.20 35.93 -28.98
CA HIS A 44 -15.07 35.14 -30.21
C HIS A 44 -13.64 34.60 -30.37
N GLY A 45 -13.51 33.29 -30.63
CA GLY A 45 -12.24 32.66 -30.96
C GLY A 45 -12.42 31.19 -31.33
N ASN A 46 -12.44 30.91 -32.64
CA ASN A 46 -12.42 29.56 -33.20
C ASN A 46 -11.14 28.83 -32.80
N GLY A 47 -11.29 27.75 -32.04
CA GLY A 47 -10.21 26.84 -31.67
C GLY A 47 -10.77 25.65 -30.91
N HIS A 48 -11.23 24.63 -31.63
CA HIS A 48 -11.66 23.35 -31.03
C HIS A 48 -10.44 22.56 -30.52
N GLY A 49 -9.80 23.07 -29.48
CA GLY A 49 -8.99 22.26 -28.58
C GLY A 49 -9.91 21.73 -27.49
N HIS A 50 -10.35 20.48 -27.59
CA HIS A 50 -10.98 19.81 -26.46
C HIS A 50 -9.96 19.76 -25.32
N LYS A 51 -10.05 20.70 -24.37
CA LYS A 51 -9.28 20.61 -23.13
C LYS A 51 -9.66 19.28 -22.46
N PRO A 52 -8.68 18.45 -22.05
CA PRO A 52 -8.99 17.19 -21.37
C PRO A 52 -9.85 17.49 -20.16
N ARG A 53 -11.01 16.84 -20.07
CA ARG A 53 -11.91 17.01 -18.92
C ARG A 53 -11.27 16.31 -17.72
N THR A 54 -10.85 17.07 -16.72
CA THR A 54 -10.36 16.52 -15.45
C THR A 54 -11.53 16.20 -14.51
N VAL A 55 -11.28 15.30 -13.56
CA VAL A 55 -12.21 14.93 -12.49
C VAL A 55 -11.41 14.89 -11.20
N ASP A 56 -11.94 15.51 -10.15
CA ASP A 56 -11.33 15.44 -8.83
C ASP A 56 -11.58 14.06 -8.21
N VAL A 57 -10.50 13.44 -7.71
CA VAL A 57 -10.54 12.14 -7.06
C VAL A 57 -9.91 12.25 -5.68
N GLN A 58 -10.60 11.74 -4.67
CA GLN A 58 -10.10 11.64 -3.31
C GLN A 58 -9.38 10.29 -3.13
N LEU A 59 -8.08 10.34 -2.84
CA LEU A 59 -7.32 9.19 -2.39
C LEU A 59 -7.24 9.22 -0.86
N LEU A 60 -7.89 8.26 -0.21
CA LEU A 60 -7.75 8.02 1.22
C LEU A 60 -6.71 6.93 1.41
N SER A 61 -5.67 7.18 2.21
CA SER A 61 -4.57 6.24 2.36
C SER A 61 -4.17 6.06 3.81
N PHE A 62 -3.78 4.83 4.14
CA PHE A 62 -3.19 4.43 5.42
C PHE A 62 -2.21 3.27 5.18
N ASN A 63 -1.43 2.92 6.18
CA ASN A 63 -0.44 1.85 6.13
C ASN A 63 -0.23 1.30 7.54
N ASP A 64 0.52 0.20 7.65
CA ASP A 64 1.06 -0.30 8.92
C ASP A 64 -0.03 -0.51 10.00
N LEU A 65 -1.17 -1.07 9.58
CA LEU A 65 -2.26 -1.40 10.50
C LEU A 65 -1.86 -2.52 11.46
N HIS A 66 -1.07 -3.50 11.00
CA HIS A 66 -0.61 -4.64 11.79
C HIS A 66 -1.72 -5.32 12.59
N GLY A 67 -2.90 -5.47 12.01
CA GLY A 67 -4.05 -6.04 12.70
C GLY A 67 -4.46 -5.36 14.02
N ASN A 68 -4.12 -4.08 14.22
CA ASN A 68 -4.58 -3.27 15.35
C ASN A 68 -6.08 -2.93 15.20
N LEU A 69 -6.90 -3.95 15.41
CA LEU A 69 -8.36 -3.89 15.35
C LEU A 69 -8.93 -3.04 16.49
N GLU A 70 -8.30 -3.08 17.65
CA GLU A 70 -8.61 -2.25 18.80
C GLU A 70 -7.56 -1.14 18.96
N PRO A 71 -7.88 -0.04 19.65
CA PRO A 71 -6.90 0.96 20.02
C PRO A 71 -5.73 0.32 20.79
N PRO A 72 -4.47 0.54 20.37
CA PRO A 72 -3.32 -0.05 21.05
C PRO A 72 -3.26 0.35 22.52
N ALA A 73 -2.77 -0.54 23.38
CA ALA A 73 -2.56 -0.21 24.79
C ALA A 73 -1.34 0.71 24.97
N GLY A 74 -1.35 1.49 26.06
CA GLY A 74 -0.21 2.31 26.47
C GLY A 74 0.01 3.56 25.62
N SER A 75 1.26 4.04 25.56
CA SER A 75 1.61 5.27 24.85
C SER A 75 1.46 5.17 23.32
N ALA A 76 1.45 3.95 22.77
CA ALA A 76 1.29 3.71 21.33
C ALA A 76 -0.13 3.95 20.83
N GLY A 77 -1.14 3.87 21.70
CA GLY A 77 -2.54 4.15 21.35
C GLY A 77 -3.05 5.47 21.91
N ASN A 78 -2.16 6.42 22.18
CA ASN A 78 -2.56 7.76 22.62
C ASN A 78 -1.83 8.83 21.80
N VAL A 79 -2.56 9.88 21.41
CA VAL A 79 -2.01 11.14 20.90
C VAL A 79 -2.03 12.19 22.01
N SER A 80 -0.99 13.00 22.07
CA SER A 80 -0.88 14.10 23.02
C SER A 80 -1.45 15.38 22.41
N GLU A 81 -2.42 15.99 23.08
CA GLU A 81 -2.98 17.30 22.74
C GLU A 81 -2.60 18.32 23.81
N THR A 82 -1.85 19.35 23.41
CA THR A 82 -1.56 20.51 24.26
C THR A 82 -2.78 21.41 24.34
N GLN A 83 -3.29 21.62 25.55
CA GLN A 83 -4.43 22.47 25.84
C GLN A 83 -4.00 23.95 25.92
N PRO A 84 -4.95 24.91 25.79
CA PRO A 84 -4.64 26.34 25.90
C PRO A 84 -3.98 26.78 27.22
N ASP A 85 -4.18 26.03 28.31
CA ASP A 85 -3.58 26.26 29.62
C ASP A 85 -2.17 25.67 29.77
N GLY A 86 -1.63 25.06 28.70
CA GLY A 86 -0.32 24.42 28.67
C GLY A 86 -0.29 22.97 29.18
N THR A 87 -1.43 22.41 29.64
CA THR A 87 -1.51 21.00 30.03
C THR A 87 -1.50 20.08 28.80
N VAL A 88 -1.05 18.84 28.97
CA VAL A 88 -1.07 17.82 27.91
C VAL A 88 -2.12 16.77 28.24
N LYS A 89 -3.08 16.60 27.34
CA LYS A 89 -4.13 15.58 27.42
C LYS A 89 -3.77 14.40 26.52
N ALA A 90 -3.81 13.20 27.08
CA ALA A 90 -3.75 11.97 26.29
C ALA A 90 -5.14 11.68 25.70
N ILE A 91 -5.18 11.49 24.38
CA ILE A 91 -6.39 11.13 23.63
C ILE A 91 -6.18 9.73 23.05
N PRO A 92 -7.04 8.75 23.37
CA PRO A 92 -6.99 7.44 22.74
C PRO A 92 -7.09 7.53 21.22
N ALA A 93 -6.25 6.77 20.51
CA ALA A 93 -6.18 6.74 19.05
C ALA A 93 -5.77 5.36 18.54
N GLY A 94 -6.04 5.11 17.26
CA GLY A 94 -5.91 3.79 16.65
C GLY A 94 -7.20 3.00 16.72
N GLY A 95 -7.18 1.73 16.31
CA GLY A 95 -8.37 0.90 16.23
C GLY A 95 -9.15 1.08 14.92
N VAL A 96 -9.73 -0.01 14.44
CA VAL A 96 -10.43 -0.05 13.15
C VAL A 96 -11.73 0.74 13.17
N GLU A 97 -12.34 0.93 14.35
CA GLU A 97 -13.57 1.68 14.55
C GLU A 97 -13.40 3.19 14.31
N TYR A 98 -12.28 3.76 14.77
CA TYR A 98 -11.93 5.15 14.54
C TYR A 98 -11.54 5.37 13.07
N LEU A 99 -10.76 4.44 12.51
CA LEU A 99 -10.40 4.45 11.09
C LEU A 99 -11.66 4.40 10.21
N ALA A 100 -12.56 3.44 10.47
CA ALA A 100 -13.80 3.28 9.72
C ALA A 100 -14.67 4.54 9.76
N THR A 101 -14.80 5.17 10.93
CA THR A 101 -15.57 6.40 11.09
C THR A 101 -14.95 7.58 10.35
N SER A 102 -13.62 7.69 10.40
CA SER A 102 -12.85 8.71 9.69
C SER A 102 -12.98 8.55 8.17
N LEU A 103 -12.82 7.33 7.65
CA LEU A 103 -12.99 7.02 6.22
C LEU A 103 -14.42 7.31 5.75
N ARG A 104 -15.44 6.84 6.48
CA ARG A 104 -16.85 7.12 6.15
C ARG A 104 -17.14 8.62 6.13
N THR A 105 -16.58 9.38 7.07
CA THR A 105 -16.76 10.83 7.13
C THR A 105 -16.07 11.52 5.96
N ALA A 106 -14.81 11.15 5.66
CA ALA A 106 -14.05 11.71 4.55
C ALA A 106 -14.70 11.46 3.18
N ARG A 107 -15.37 10.30 3.01
CA ARG A 107 -16.10 9.94 1.77
C ARG A 107 -17.37 10.77 1.55
N LYS A 108 -17.94 11.43 2.56
CA LYS A 108 -19.18 12.22 2.40
C LYS A 108 -18.98 13.33 1.37
N GLY A 109 -19.88 13.44 0.41
CA GLY A 109 -19.82 14.44 -0.67
C GLY A 109 -18.75 14.17 -1.74
N ASN A 110 -17.97 13.08 -1.63
CA ASN A 110 -16.90 12.74 -2.56
C ASN A 110 -17.30 11.49 -3.38
N PRO A 111 -17.94 11.66 -4.56
CA PRO A 111 -18.40 10.53 -5.36
C PRO A 111 -17.25 9.72 -5.96
N TYR A 112 -16.05 10.29 -6.07
CA TYR A 112 -14.84 9.63 -6.55
C TYR A 112 -13.82 9.46 -5.41
N SER A 113 -14.20 8.75 -4.35
CA SER A 113 -13.27 8.30 -3.33
C SER A 113 -12.78 6.89 -3.61
N VAL A 114 -11.48 6.68 -3.41
CA VAL A 114 -10.79 5.39 -3.42
C VAL A 114 -9.94 5.30 -2.16
N THR A 115 -9.98 4.15 -1.50
CA THR A 115 -9.19 3.87 -0.30
C THR A 115 -8.10 2.86 -0.63
N ALA A 116 -6.84 3.26 -0.45
CA ALA A 116 -5.69 2.43 -0.75
C ALA A 116 -4.82 2.25 0.50
N ALA A 117 -4.18 1.10 0.63
CA ALA A 117 -3.28 0.81 1.72
C ALA A 117 -1.84 0.58 1.25
N GLY A 118 -0.89 1.02 2.07
CA GLY A 118 0.54 0.94 1.81
C GLY A 118 1.20 -0.40 2.13
N GLY A 119 0.47 -1.42 2.57
CA GLY A 119 1.04 -2.68 3.08
C GLY A 119 1.16 -2.72 4.61
N ASP A 120 1.57 -3.87 5.14
CA ASP A 120 1.59 -4.21 6.56
C ASP A 120 0.22 -4.01 7.23
N MET A 121 -0.81 -4.51 6.54
CA MET A 121 -2.17 -4.57 7.08
C MET A 121 -2.30 -5.67 8.14
N VAL A 122 -1.52 -6.72 7.97
CA VAL A 122 -1.47 -7.95 8.77
C VAL A 122 -0.02 -8.24 9.18
N GLY A 123 0.21 -9.29 9.96
CA GLY A 123 1.53 -9.61 10.50
C GLY A 123 2.00 -8.63 11.58
N ALA A 124 2.97 -9.06 12.39
CA ALA A 124 3.30 -8.45 13.68
C ALA A 124 2.07 -8.11 14.56
N SER A 125 0.96 -8.85 14.37
CA SER A 125 -0.33 -8.42 14.87
C SER A 125 -0.52 -8.66 16.37
N PRO A 126 -1.34 -7.84 17.05
CA PRO A 126 -1.86 -8.15 18.38
C PRO A 126 -2.62 -9.49 18.39
N LEU A 127 -2.75 -10.07 19.59
CA LEU A 127 -3.37 -11.38 19.79
C LEU A 127 -4.77 -11.50 19.14
N LEU A 128 -5.58 -10.44 19.19
CA LEU A 128 -6.93 -10.43 18.62
C LEU A 128 -6.95 -10.73 17.11
N SER A 129 -5.88 -10.39 16.39
CA SER A 129 -5.75 -10.67 14.96
C SER A 129 -4.84 -11.87 14.71
N GLY A 130 -3.65 -11.88 15.31
CA GLY A 130 -2.64 -12.90 15.06
C GLY A 130 -3.05 -14.31 15.50
N LEU A 131 -3.85 -14.46 16.57
CA LEU A 131 -4.35 -15.76 17.02
C LEU A 131 -5.24 -16.45 15.97
N PHE A 132 -5.82 -15.68 15.06
CA PHE A 132 -6.75 -16.15 14.04
C PHE A 132 -6.18 -15.97 12.64
N HIS A 133 -4.84 -16.04 12.50
CA HIS A 133 -4.13 -15.89 11.22
C HIS A 133 -4.59 -14.64 10.44
N ASP A 134 -4.80 -13.54 11.16
CA ASP A 134 -5.23 -12.24 10.64
C ASP A 134 -6.56 -12.22 9.85
N GLU A 135 -7.35 -13.29 9.90
CA GLU A 135 -8.68 -13.32 9.26
C GLU A 135 -9.61 -12.21 9.75
N PRO A 136 -9.71 -11.91 11.07
CA PRO A 136 -10.54 -10.81 11.56
C PRO A 136 -10.12 -9.45 10.98
N THR A 137 -8.82 -9.27 10.73
CA THR A 137 -8.28 -8.04 10.12
C THR A 137 -8.72 -7.91 8.68
N ILE A 138 -8.60 -8.97 7.87
CA ILE A 138 -9.10 -8.93 6.50
C ILE A 138 -10.62 -8.70 6.46
N GLU A 139 -11.39 -9.35 7.34
CA GLU A 139 -12.84 -9.11 7.41
C GLU A 139 -13.20 -7.67 7.79
N ALA A 140 -12.43 -7.05 8.68
CA ALA A 140 -12.60 -5.65 9.04
C ALA A 140 -12.23 -4.72 7.87
N LEU A 141 -11.13 -5.00 7.16
CA LEU A 141 -10.69 -4.24 5.98
C LEU A 141 -11.71 -4.30 4.84
N ASN A 142 -12.32 -5.47 4.61
CA ASN A 142 -13.44 -5.63 3.69
C ASN A 142 -14.62 -4.73 4.10
N LYS A 143 -14.99 -4.71 5.39
CA LYS A 143 -16.11 -3.91 5.92
C LYS A 143 -15.90 -2.40 5.90
N ILE A 144 -14.65 -1.92 5.81
CA ILE A 144 -14.34 -0.49 5.70
C ILE A 144 -14.18 -0.04 4.24
N ASP A 145 -14.46 -0.92 3.27
CA ASP A 145 -14.31 -0.68 1.83
C ASP A 145 -12.86 -0.29 1.46
N LEU A 146 -11.88 -1.10 1.84
CA LEU A 146 -10.53 -0.98 1.28
C LEU A 146 -10.60 -1.37 -0.20
N ASP A 147 -10.07 -0.55 -1.12
CA ASP A 147 -10.14 -0.85 -2.56
C ASP A 147 -8.91 -1.60 -3.08
N VAL A 148 -7.75 -1.43 -2.43
CA VAL A 148 -6.46 -1.98 -2.87
C VAL A 148 -5.42 -1.86 -1.77
N SER A 149 -4.52 -2.85 -1.65
CA SER A 149 -3.33 -2.74 -0.79
C SER A 149 -2.08 -3.15 -1.54
N ALA A 150 -0.96 -2.49 -1.26
CA ALA A 150 0.35 -3.11 -1.46
C ALA A 150 0.54 -4.26 -0.46
N VAL A 151 1.50 -5.13 -0.76
CA VAL A 151 2.06 -6.10 0.18
C VAL A 151 3.30 -5.46 0.80
N GLY A 152 3.33 -5.40 2.12
CA GLY A 152 4.49 -5.07 2.93
C GLY A 152 5.28 -6.31 3.35
N ASN A 153 6.25 -6.13 4.23
CA ASN A 153 7.10 -7.23 4.68
C ASN A 153 6.35 -8.17 5.63
N HIS A 154 5.48 -7.65 6.49
CA HIS A 154 4.78 -8.45 7.51
C HIS A 154 3.66 -9.33 6.92
N GLU A 155 3.18 -9.03 5.71
CA GLU A 155 2.37 -9.99 4.93
C GLU A 155 3.09 -11.33 4.64
N PHE A 156 4.42 -11.39 4.77
CA PHE A 156 5.21 -12.61 4.58
C PHE A 156 5.55 -13.34 5.89
N ASP A 157 5.07 -12.91 7.05
CA ASP A 157 5.42 -13.51 8.35
C ASP A 157 5.09 -15.01 8.39
N GLU A 158 3.91 -15.40 7.89
CA GLU A 158 3.47 -16.80 7.75
C GLU A 158 3.72 -17.36 6.32
N GLY A 159 4.33 -16.55 5.46
CA GLY A 159 4.82 -16.93 4.14
C GLY A 159 3.81 -16.86 3.00
N ALA A 160 4.32 -17.10 1.79
CA ALA A 160 3.60 -16.87 0.53
C ALA A 160 2.29 -17.68 0.37
N THR A 161 2.21 -18.87 0.98
CA THR A 161 0.99 -19.68 0.98
C THR A 161 -0.10 -19.03 1.81
N GLU A 162 0.29 -18.48 2.97
CA GLU A 162 -0.66 -17.83 3.86
C GLU A 162 -1.11 -16.49 3.29
N LEU A 163 -0.20 -15.68 2.73
CA LEU A 163 -0.58 -14.48 1.98
C LEU A 163 -1.57 -14.80 0.83
N ALA A 164 -1.37 -15.91 0.12
CA ALA A 164 -2.32 -16.36 -0.89
C ALA A 164 -3.68 -16.77 -0.29
N ARG A 165 -3.71 -17.34 0.93
CA ARG A 165 -4.95 -17.64 1.66
C ARG A 165 -5.65 -16.37 2.11
N LEU A 166 -4.92 -15.38 2.65
CA LEU A 166 -5.46 -14.06 2.99
C LEU A 166 -6.16 -13.39 1.80
N GLN A 167 -5.57 -13.51 0.59
CA GLN A 167 -6.20 -13.01 -0.62
C GLN A 167 -7.42 -13.84 -1.07
N ASN A 168 -7.33 -15.18 -1.05
CA ASN A 168 -8.29 -16.04 -1.75
C ASN A 168 -9.33 -16.73 -0.85
N GLY A 169 -9.17 -16.63 0.47
CA GLY A 169 -9.97 -17.34 1.45
C GLY A 169 -9.57 -18.80 1.63
N GLY A 170 -10.36 -19.50 2.45
CA GLY A 170 -10.13 -20.89 2.84
C GLY A 170 -9.62 -21.05 4.27
N CYS A 171 -9.72 -22.27 4.79
CA CYS A 171 -9.24 -22.59 6.14
C CYS A 171 -7.71 -22.61 6.18
N HIS A 172 -7.13 -22.24 7.33
CA HIS A 172 -5.71 -22.43 7.57
C HIS A 172 -5.35 -23.93 7.45
N PRO A 173 -4.25 -24.29 6.76
CA PRO A 173 -3.93 -25.70 6.46
C PRO A 173 -3.67 -26.57 7.67
N VAL A 174 -3.29 -25.99 8.81
CA VAL A 174 -2.97 -26.72 10.05
C VAL A 174 -4.09 -26.57 11.07
N GLU A 175 -4.55 -25.34 11.32
CA GLU A 175 -5.49 -25.02 12.41
C GLU A 175 -6.95 -25.04 11.96
N GLY A 176 -7.21 -25.18 10.67
CA GLY A 176 -8.56 -25.20 10.11
C GLY A 176 -9.16 -23.80 10.03
N CYS A 177 -10.50 -23.74 10.03
CA CYS A 177 -11.23 -22.47 10.01
C CYS A 177 -11.52 -22.03 11.45
N TYR A 178 -11.29 -20.74 11.78
CA TYR A 178 -11.50 -20.25 13.15
C TYR A 178 -12.97 -20.38 13.59
N GLU A 179 -13.93 -20.23 12.67
CA GLU A 179 -15.35 -20.44 12.95
C GLU A 179 -15.84 -21.78 12.37
N LYS A 180 -16.37 -22.63 13.25
CA LYS A 180 -16.90 -23.95 12.85
C LYS A 180 -18.01 -23.80 11.81
N GLY A 181 -17.80 -24.44 10.66
CA GLY A 181 -18.79 -24.45 9.57
C GLY A 181 -18.77 -23.21 8.69
N LYS A 182 -17.89 -22.23 8.94
CA LYS A 182 -17.68 -21.09 8.04
C LYS A 182 -16.28 -21.13 7.46
N LYS A 183 -16.19 -20.83 6.16
CA LYS A 183 -14.91 -20.62 5.49
C LYS A 183 -14.62 -19.14 5.40
N PHE A 184 -13.39 -18.79 5.74
CA PHE A 184 -12.83 -17.49 5.44
C PHE A 184 -12.98 -17.16 3.96
N LYS A 185 -13.44 -15.94 3.65
CA LYS A 185 -13.70 -15.52 2.27
C LYS A 185 -12.48 -14.91 1.58
N GLY A 186 -11.46 -14.50 2.33
CA GLY A 186 -10.35 -13.73 1.81
C GLY A 186 -10.68 -12.24 1.67
N ALA A 187 -9.67 -11.50 1.22
CA ALA A 187 -9.78 -10.07 0.91
C ALA A 187 -10.68 -9.86 -0.32
N ASP A 188 -11.65 -8.93 -0.21
CA ASP A 188 -12.44 -8.48 -1.36
C ASP A 188 -11.71 -7.40 -2.19
N PHE A 189 -10.54 -6.97 -1.70
CA PHE A 189 -9.60 -6.11 -2.38
C PHE A 189 -8.37 -6.89 -2.88
N PRO A 190 -7.67 -6.41 -3.92
CA PRO A 190 -6.43 -6.98 -4.37
C PRO A 190 -5.26 -6.53 -3.49
N TYR A 191 -4.48 -7.49 -3.01
CA TYR A 191 -3.09 -7.31 -2.63
C TYR A 191 -2.20 -7.27 -3.87
N LEU A 192 -1.28 -6.31 -3.90
CA LEU A 192 -0.39 -6.04 -5.02
C LEU A 192 1.08 -6.21 -4.62
N ALA A 193 1.82 -7.03 -5.37
CA ALA A 193 3.23 -7.31 -5.14
C ALA A 193 4.00 -7.36 -6.47
N ALA A 194 4.14 -6.20 -7.13
CA ALA A 194 4.67 -6.07 -8.48
C ALA A 194 6.11 -6.54 -8.63
N ASN A 195 6.91 -6.34 -7.59
CA ASN A 195 8.33 -6.65 -7.54
C ASN A 195 8.62 -7.97 -6.83
N VAL A 196 7.61 -8.81 -6.55
CA VAL A 196 7.80 -10.11 -5.93
C VAL A 196 7.45 -11.22 -6.92
N THR A 197 8.41 -12.09 -7.20
CA THR A 197 8.25 -13.20 -8.15
C THR A 197 8.65 -14.53 -7.53
N LYS A 198 8.07 -15.63 -8.01
CA LYS A 198 8.48 -16.98 -7.64
C LYS A 198 9.75 -17.36 -8.39
N GLU A 199 10.85 -17.64 -7.69
CA GLU A 199 12.17 -17.94 -8.28
C GLU A 199 12.11 -19.02 -9.36
N LYS A 200 11.39 -20.11 -9.09
CA LYS A 200 11.26 -21.25 -9.99
C LYS A 200 10.63 -20.92 -11.35
N THR A 201 9.78 -19.90 -11.40
CA THR A 201 8.96 -19.60 -12.60
C THR A 201 9.19 -18.21 -13.18
N GLY A 202 9.82 -17.31 -12.41
CA GLY A 202 9.91 -15.89 -12.74
C GLY A 202 8.57 -15.15 -12.79
N LYS A 203 7.45 -15.81 -12.47
CA LYS A 203 6.11 -15.21 -12.51
C LYS A 203 5.84 -14.39 -11.24
N PRO A 204 5.07 -13.29 -11.35
CA PRO A 204 4.60 -12.55 -10.17
C PRO A 204 3.90 -13.45 -9.15
N LEU A 205 4.13 -13.20 -7.87
CA LEU A 205 3.46 -13.92 -6.79
C LEU A 205 1.96 -13.58 -6.74
N LEU A 206 1.66 -12.29 -6.77
CA LEU A 206 0.32 -11.71 -6.84
C LEU A 206 0.21 -10.78 -8.07
N LYS A 207 -0.95 -10.15 -8.24
CA LYS A 207 -1.13 -9.16 -9.31
C LYS A 207 -0.13 -8.01 -9.11
N PRO A 208 0.56 -7.54 -10.16
CA PRO A 208 1.49 -6.43 -10.03
C PRO A 208 0.78 -5.09 -9.88
N TYR A 209 -0.39 -4.95 -10.49
CA TYR A 209 -1.18 -3.74 -10.42
C TYR A 209 -2.67 -4.06 -10.57
N THR A 210 -3.51 -3.10 -10.20
CA THR A 210 -4.93 -3.08 -10.55
C THR A 210 -5.32 -1.74 -11.19
N VAL A 211 -6.48 -1.69 -11.85
CA VAL A 211 -7.05 -0.44 -12.37
C VAL A 211 -8.40 -0.23 -11.72
N TRP A 212 -8.47 0.74 -10.82
CA TRP A 212 -9.72 1.23 -10.26
C TRP A 212 -10.49 2.00 -11.34
N LYS A 213 -11.79 1.72 -11.46
CA LYS A 213 -12.65 2.31 -12.48
C LYS A 213 -13.96 2.80 -11.89
N LYS A 214 -14.31 4.06 -12.11
CA LYS A 214 -15.60 4.62 -11.68
C LYS A 214 -16.07 5.68 -12.67
N ASN A 215 -17.26 5.51 -13.23
CA ASN A 215 -17.89 6.44 -14.20
C ASN A 215 -16.92 6.91 -15.30
N GLY A 216 -16.16 5.98 -15.88
CA GLY A 216 -15.17 6.26 -16.94
C GLY A 216 -13.79 6.74 -16.46
N VAL A 217 -13.63 7.15 -15.19
CA VAL A 217 -12.33 7.47 -14.58
C VAL A 217 -11.54 6.19 -14.36
N LYS A 218 -10.25 6.19 -14.70
CA LYS A 218 -9.33 5.04 -14.53
C LYS A 218 -8.10 5.47 -13.74
N ILE A 219 -7.81 4.77 -12.65
CA ILE A 219 -6.58 4.97 -11.85
C ILE A 219 -5.87 3.63 -11.72
N GLY A 220 -4.61 3.59 -12.14
CA GLY A 220 -3.76 2.42 -11.97
C GLY A 220 -3.09 2.46 -10.61
N PHE A 221 -3.10 1.34 -9.89
CA PHE A 221 -2.38 1.18 -8.63
C PHE A 221 -1.32 0.11 -8.81
N ILE A 222 -0.05 0.44 -8.55
CA ILE A 222 1.08 -0.49 -8.58
C ILE A 222 1.54 -0.69 -7.14
N GLY A 223 1.52 -1.92 -6.63
CA GLY A 223 2.03 -2.22 -5.29
C GLY A 223 3.43 -2.77 -5.35
N VAL A 224 4.35 -2.28 -4.53
CA VAL A 224 5.71 -2.83 -4.38
C VAL A 224 6.05 -3.00 -2.91
N THR A 225 6.77 -4.07 -2.63
CA THR A 225 7.32 -4.40 -1.31
C THR A 225 8.78 -3.98 -1.27
N LEU A 226 9.34 -3.65 -0.10
CA LEU A 226 10.77 -3.43 0.09
C LEU A 226 11.63 -4.56 -0.55
N GLU A 227 12.63 -4.20 -1.36
CA GLU A 227 13.57 -5.15 -1.98
C GLU A 227 14.35 -5.93 -0.92
N GLY A 228 14.68 -5.26 0.19
CA GLY A 228 15.35 -5.80 1.37
C GLY A 228 14.48 -6.63 2.31
N THR A 229 13.22 -6.95 1.99
CA THR A 229 12.37 -7.81 2.83
C THR A 229 13.07 -9.11 3.28
N PRO A 230 13.82 -9.84 2.43
CA PRO A 230 14.51 -11.06 2.86
C PRO A 230 15.50 -10.88 4.02
N ASP A 231 15.97 -9.66 4.27
CA ASP A 231 16.92 -9.34 5.34
C ASP A 231 16.22 -9.04 6.69
N ILE A 232 14.90 -8.81 6.68
CA ILE A 232 14.14 -8.36 7.85
C ILE A 232 12.99 -9.30 8.26
N VAL A 233 12.69 -10.33 7.47
CA VAL A 233 11.69 -11.36 7.80
C VAL A 233 12.31 -12.74 7.89
N THR A 234 11.53 -13.73 8.33
CA THR A 234 12.03 -15.10 8.44
C THR A 234 12.36 -15.69 7.07
N ALA A 235 13.46 -16.45 6.99
CA ALA A 235 13.86 -17.12 5.75
C ALA A 235 12.78 -18.08 5.20
N ASN A 236 11.94 -18.62 6.08
CA ASN A 236 10.81 -19.47 5.67
C ASN A 236 9.70 -18.64 4.99
N GLY A 237 9.40 -17.43 5.49
CA GLY A 237 8.36 -16.56 4.94
C GLY A 237 8.61 -16.18 3.48
N VAL A 238 9.87 -15.94 3.13
CA VAL A 238 10.29 -15.52 1.77
C VAL A 238 10.88 -16.64 0.91
N LYS A 239 10.81 -17.90 1.37
CA LYS A 239 11.44 -19.03 0.69
C LYS A 239 10.96 -19.18 -0.75
N GLY A 240 11.88 -19.18 -1.71
CA GLY A 240 11.58 -19.34 -3.13
C GLY A 240 10.97 -18.11 -3.79
N LEU A 241 11.05 -16.94 -3.13
CA LEU A 241 10.66 -15.65 -3.67
C LEU A 241 11.90 -14.82 -4.01
N LYS A 242 11.75 -13.99 -5.04
CA LYS A 242 12.72 -12.96 -5.40
C LYS A 242 12.03 -11.60 -5.39
N PHE A 243 12.64 -10.68 -4.66
CA PHE A 243 12.28 -9.27 -4.56
C PHE A 243 13.16 -8.48 -5.53
N HIS A 244 12.57 -7.59 -6.31
CA HIS A 244 13.26 -6.79 -7.31
C HIS A 244 13.22 -5.30 -6.93
N ASP A 245 14.20 -4.54 -7.40
CA ASP A 245 14.22 -3.07 -7.36
C ASP A 245 12.85 -2.44 -7.67
N GLU A 246 12.37 -1.63 -6.71
CA GLU A 246 11.07 -1.00 -6.67
C GLU A 246 10.93 -0.01 -7.83
N VAL A 247 11.94 0.84 -8.04
CA VAL A 247 11.92 1.92 -9.04
C VAL A 247 11.86 1.35 -10.46
N LYS A 248 12.69 0.35 -10.77
CA LYS A 248 12.66 -0.34 -12.07
C LYS A 248 11.32 -1.01 -12.29
N THR A 249 10.75 -1.61 -11.25
CA THR A 249 9.47 -2.30 -11.32
C THR A 249 8.30 -1.35 -11.55
N ILE A 250 8.23 -0.25 -10.79
CA ILE A 250 7.22 0.81 -10.95
C ILE A 250 7.30 1.36 -12.37
N ASN A 251 8.49 1.70 -12.86
CA ASN A 251 8.66 2.23 -14.21
C ASN A 251 8.21 1.24 -15.30
N LYS A 252 8.44 -0.06 -15.11
CA LYS A 252 7.98 -1.10 -16.04
C LYS A 252 6.45 -1.12 -16.14
N TYR A 253 5.76 -1.22 -15.00
CA TYR A 253 4.31 -1.35 -14.98
C TYR A 253 3.58 -0.03 -15.25
N ALA A 254 4.18 1.12 -14.90
CA ALA A 254 3.65 2.42 -15.27
C ALA A 254 3.60 2.60 -16.79
N LYS A 255 4.67 2.19 -17.51
CA LYS A 255 4.68 2.16 -18.99
C LYS A 255 3.63 1.20 -19.56
N GLU A 256 3.37 0.07 -18.90
CA GLU A 256 2.32 -0.86 -19.32
C GLU A 256 0.92 -0.28 -19.15
N LEU A 257 0.64 0.35 -18.01
CA LEU A 257 -0.61 1.03 -17.71
C LEU A 257 -0.87 2.21 -18.67
N ASP A 258 0.17 2.98 -18.97
CA ASP A 258 0.09 4.10 -19.92
C ASP A 258 -0.30 3.64 -21.33
N ARG A 259 0.29 2.53 -21.81
CA ARG A 259 -0.10 1.89 -23.10
C ARG A 259 -1.54 1.38 -23.09
N LYS A 260 -2.10 1.07 -21.92
CA LYS A 260 -3.52 0.68 -21.73
C LYS A 260 -4.46 1.90 -21.59
N GLY A 261 -3.94 3.11 -21.75
CA GLY A 261 -4.70 4.36 -21.66
C GLY A 261 -5.03 4.77 -20.22
N VAL A 262 -4.31 4.25 -19.22
CA VAL A 262 -4.44 4.70 -17.83
C VAL A 262 -3.44 5.83 -17.60
N LYS A 263 -3.93 7.04 -17.35
CA LYS A 263 -3.10 8.27 -17.28
C LYS A 263 -2.83 8.74 -15.85
N SER A 264 -3.62 8.29 -14.88
CA SER A 264 -3.39 8.51 -13.46
C SER A 264 -2.90 7.20 -12.83
N ILE A 265 -1.70 7.21 -12.26
CA ILE A 265 -1.04 6.03 -11.70
C ILE A 265 -0.55 6.37 -10.29
N VAL A 266 -0.91 5.53 -9.33
CA VAL A 266 -0.49 5.61 -7.93
C VAL A 266 0.45 4.46 -7.64
N ALA A 267 1.63 4.76 -7.09
CA ALA A 267 2.52 3.75 -6.54
C ALA A 267 2.23 3.58 -5.05
N LEU A 268 1.87 2.37 -4.65
CA LEU A 268 1.75 1.94 -3.26
C LEU A 268 3.06 1.25 -2.90
N ILE A 269 3.91 1.96 -2.17
CA ILE A 269 5.27 1.51 -1.86
C ILE A 269 5.32 1.20 -0.38
N HIS A 270 5.57 -0.06 -0.04
CA HIS A 270 5.88 -0.45 1.33
C HIS A 270 7.39 -0.38 1.56
N GLU A 271 7.90 0.85 1.63
CA GLU A 271 9.30 1.16 1.92
C GLU A 271 9.36 2.39 2.83
N GLY A 272 10.29 2.39 3.78
CA GLY A 272 10.49 3.50 4.71
C GLY A 272 10.98 4.77 4.01
N GLY A 273 10.42 5.92 4.38
CA GLY A 273 10.87 7.21 3.90
C GLY A 273 12.05 7.77 4.70
N ALA A 274 13.17 8.08 4.05
CA ALA A 274 14.23 8.89 4.66
C ALA A 274 13.91 10.38 4.43
N ARG A 275 13.74 11.15 5.50
CA ARG A 275 13.74 12.61 5.40
C ARG A 275 15.19 13.07 5.28
N PRO A 276 15.58 13.79 4.21
CA PRO A 276 16.89 14.44 4.22
C PRO A 276 16.95 15.39 5.43
N PRO A 277 18.10 15.51 6.11
CA PRO A 277 18.23 16.46 7.21
C PRO A 277 17.82 17.85 6.73
N PRO A 278 17.19 18.68 7.59
CA PRO A 278 16.82 20.03 7.22
C PRO A 278 18.06 20.73 6.67
N ARG A 279 17.97 21.24 5.44
CA ARG A 279 19.04 22.04 4.84
C ARG A 279 19.27 23.22 5.78
N THR A 280 20.36 23.19 6.54
CA THR A 280 20.88 24.39 7.18
C THR A 280 21.26 25.34 6.07
N THR A 281 20.43 26.34 5.83
CA THR A 281 20.87 27.54 5.12
C THR A 281 21.90 28.20 6.01
N THR A 282 23.15 27.80 5.86
CA THR A 282 24.25 28.68 6.23
C THR A 282 24.07 29.89 5.35
N THR A 283 23.55 30.98 5.91
CA THR A 283 23.63 32.29 5.30
C THR A 283 25.11 32.55 5.13
N ALA A 284 25.65 32.20 3.96
CA ALA A 284 26.95 32.67 3.55
C ALA A 284 26.80 34.18 3.46
N THR A 285 27.23 34.89 4.51
CA THR A 285 27.45 36.32 4.46
C THR A 285 28.34 36.56 3.25
N ALA A 286 27.75 37.12 2.19
CA ALA A 286 28.51 37.51 1.03
C ALA A 286 29.65 38.44 1.51
N PRO A 287 30.91 38.20 1.14
CA PRO A 287 31.97 39.12 1.51
C PRO A 287 31.63 40.49 0.96
N ALA A 288 31.74 41.51 1.81
CA ALA A 288 31.47 42.89 1.45
C ALA A 288 32.20 43.24 0.15
N ARG A 289 31.44 43.74 -0.83
CA ARG A 289 31.92 44.13 -2.14
C ARG A 289 32.92 45.28 -1.95
N ALA A 290 34.21 44.98 -2.07
CA ALA A 290 35.25 46.01 -2.11
C ALA A 290 34.97 46.95 -3.30
N THR A 291 34.93 48.23 -3.02
CA THR A 291 34.78 49.33 -3.98
C THR A 291 35.88 49.29 -5.02
N ALA A 292 35.50 49.33 -6.30
CA ALA A 292 36.43 49.34 -7.42
C ALA A 292 37.14 50.71 -7.56
N SER A 293 38.48 50.68 -7.64
CA SER A 293 39.28 51.77 -8.23
C SER A 293 39.41 51.57 -9.75
N PRO A 294 39.50 52.64 -10.55
CA PRO A 294 39.38 52.54 -11.99
C PRO A 294 40.72 52.28 -12.72
N ALA A 295 40.56 51.64 -13.87
CA ALA A 295 41.40 51.68 -15.08
C ALA A 295 42.76 50.95 -15.09
N ARG A 296 42.84 49.90 -15.92
CA ARG A 296 43.59 49.98 -17.19
C ARG A 296 43.20 48.87 -18.16
N SER A 297 43.11 49.27 -19.42
CA SER A 297 42.79 48.51 -20.62
C SER A 297 43.90 47.52 -21.02
N SER A 298 43.52 46.30 -21.39
CA SER A 298 44.13 45.64 -22.55
C SER A 298 43.21 44.56 -23.12
N THR A 299 43.15 44.56 -24.44
CA THR A 299 42.42 43.71 -25.37
C THR A 299 42.94 42.27 -25.40
N SER A 300 42.06 41.26 -25.53
CA SER A 300 42.14 40.28 -26.63
C SER A 300 40.91 39.35 -26.69
N ARG A 301 40.72 38.77 -27.88
CA ARG A 301 39.53 38.09 -28.40
C ARG A 301 39.49 36.58 -28.05
N ARG A 302 38.26 36.05 -28.24
CA ARG A 302 37.89 34.74 -28.85
C ARG A 302 37.71 33.49 -27.97
N ALA A 303 36.45 33.09 -27.92
CA ALA A 303 35.87 31.82 -28.41
C ALA A 303 36.16 30.45 -27.72
N SER A 304 35.04 29.92 -27.20
CA SER A 304 34.46 28.60 -27.51
C SER A 304 34.82 27.35 -26.68
N ARG A 305 33.74 26.81 -26.09
CA ARG A 305 33.28 25.39 -26.06
C ARG A 305 34.04 24.33 -25.24
N ARG A 306 33.19 23.56 -24.52
CA ARG A 306 33.35 22.20 -23.92
C ARG A 306 34.20 22.21 -22.63
N ARG A 307 33.87 21.52 -21.54
CA ARG A 307 33.31 20.17 -21.34
C ARG A 307 32.75 20.10 -19.92
N TRP A 308 31.64 19.40 -19.70
CA TRP A 308 31.19 19.02 -18.35
C TRP A 308 31.98 17.80 -17.87
N THR A 309 32.59 17.91 -16.69
CA THR A 309 33.26 16.82 -15.95
C THR A 309 32.29 16.20 -14.94
N PRO A 310 32.28 14.86 -14.77
CA PRO A 310 31.48 14.20 -13.74
C PRO A 310 32.18 14.25 -12.38
N TRP A 311 31.43 14.56 -11.34
CA TRP A 311 31.91 14.56 -9.95
C TRP A 311 32.18 13.14 -9.45
N SER A 312 33.37 12.98 -8.90
CA SER A 312 33.93 11.78 -8.28
C SER A 312 33.35 11.53 -6.89
N ARG A 313 33.11 10.24 -6.59
CA ARG A 313 32.72 9.71 -5.29
C ARG A 313 33.82 9.94 -4.26
N ALA A 314 33.45 10.47 -3.09
CA ALA A 314 34.29 10.45 -1.90
C ALA A 314 34.03 9.18 -1.09
N THR A 315 35.09 8.42 -0.84
CA THR A 315 35.17 7.28 0.09
C THR A 315 35.34 7.78 1.53
N PRO A 316 34.70 7.18 2.55
CA PRO A 316 35.10 7.38 3.93
C PRO A 316 36.19 6.37 4.33
N THR A 317 37.21 6.92 4.99
CA THR A 317 38.40 6.27 5.53
C THR A 317 38.08 5.39 6.74
N ARG A 318 38.60 4.16 6.74
CA ARG A 318 38.64 3.26 7.90
C ARG A 318 39.64 3.77 8.93
N ARG A 319 39.23 3.85 10.20
CA ARG A 319 40.13 3.89 11.37
C ARG A 319 40.38 2.46 11.85
N THR A 320 41.64 2.06 11.85
CA THR A 320 42.15 0.81 12.44
C THR A 320 42.72 1.10 13.82
N CYS A 321 42.30 0.33 14.82
CA CYS A 321 43.02 0.15 16.08
C CYS A 321 43.34 -1.35 16.22
N ALA A 322 44.62 -1.68 16.42
CA ALA A 322 45.08 -2.99 16.88
C ALA A 322 45.11 -3.00 18.42
N PRO A 323 45.06 -4.18 19.07
CA PRO A 323 46.32 -4.71 19.57
C PRO A 323 46.49 -6.24 19.52
N SER A 324 47.78 -6.60 19.54
CA SER A 324 48.46 -7.79 20.12
C SER A 324 48.01 -9.22 19.79
N ARG A 325 48.95 -9.92 19.14
CA ARG A 325 49.09 -11.38 19.04
C ARG A 325 49.28 -12.04 20.41
N THR A 326 48.66 -13.19 20.61
CA THR A 326 49.29 -14.38 21.21
C THR A 326 48.77 -15.66 20.52
N ARG A 327 49.68 -16.61 20.33
CA ARG A 327 49.49 -17.87 19.58
C ARG A 327 48.94 -18.98 20.50
N ARG A 328 48.19 -19.89 19.84
CA ARG A 328 48.40 -21.35 19.75
C ARG A 328 47.34 -22.26 20.38
N ALA A 329 47.04 -23.30 19.58
CA ALA A 329 46.71 -24.69 19.92
C ALA A 329 45.23 -25.12 20.05
N SER A 330 44.70 -25.59 18.92
CA SER A 330 44.16 -26.95 18.70
C SER A 330 43.64 -27.76 19.90
N ARG A 331 42.36 -28.16 19.87
CA ARG A 331 41.91 -29.56 19.72
C ARG A 331 40.38 -29.66 19.82
N ALA A 332 39.84 -30.62 19.06
CA ALA A 332 38.43 -30.98 18.97
C ALA A 332 37.89 -31.60 20.27
N TRP A 333 36.59 -31.40 20.55
CA TRP A 333 35.79 -32.28 21.40
C TRP A 333 34.29 -32.21 21.05
N SER A 334 33.67 -33.38 20.90
CA SER A 334 32.27 -33.62 20.60
C SER A 334 31.34 -33.29 21.79
N PRO A 335 30.05 -32.96 21.57
CA PRO A 335 29.11 -32.84 22.68
C PRO A 335 28.30 -34.14 22.88
N ARG A 336 28.23 -34.62 24.12
CA ARG A 336 27.15 -35.48 24.64
C ARG A 336 26.24 -34.64 25.55
N PRO A 337 24.95 -34.97 25.68
CA PRO A 337 23.93 -34.08 26.22
C PRO A 337 23.92 -34.10 27.75
N ARG A 338 23.67 -32.94 28.39
CA ARG A 338 23.30 -32.88 29.80
C ARG A 338 21.86 -32.43 29.96
N ARG A 339 21.21 -33.14 30.89
CA ARG A 339 19.81 -33.12 31.27
C ARG A 339 19.41 -31.84 31.99
N SER A 340 18.13 -31.51 31.78
CA SER A 340 17.18 -30.77 32.60
C SER A 340 17.53 -30.51 34.07
N ALA A 341 17.38 -29.25 34.49
CA ALA A 341 16.98 -28.89 35.85
C ALA A 341 15.91 -27.79 35.75
N SER A 342 14.70 -28.13 36.16
CA SER A 342 13.54 -27.27 36.31
C SER A 342 13.62 -26.50 37.64
N CYS A 343 13.54 -25.17 37.59
CA CYS A 343 13.28 -24.34 38.77
C CYS A 343 11.95 -23.62 38.58
N THR A 344 10.90 -24.16 39.19
CA THR A 344 9.59 -23.51 39.36
C THR A 344 9.69 -22.39 40.38
N ARG A 345 9.25 -21.18 40.01
CA ARG A 345 9.15 -20.02 40.89
C ARG A 345 7.70 -19.54 40.87
N THR A 346 6.96 -19.83 41.93
CA THR A 346 5.60 -19.34 42.19
C THR A 346 5.60 -17.83 42.46
N PRO A 347 4.75 -17.02 41.81
CA PRO A 347 4.48 -15.65 42.23
C PRO A 347 3.37 -15.60 43.28
N ARG A 348 3.59 -14.81 44.33
CA ARG A 348 2.59 -14.38 45.32
C ARG A 348 1.61 -13.39 44.70
N SER A 349 0.33 -13.54 44.99
CA SER A 349 -0.75 -12.60 44.70
C SER A 349 -0.58 -11.30 45.50
N PRO A 350 -0.89 -10.12 44.93
CA PRO A 350 -1.23 -8.94 45.71
C PRO A 350 -2.74 -8.77 45.85
N THR A 351 -3.08 -8.37 47.06
CA THR A 351 -4.39 -8.19 47.66
C THR A 351 -5.18 -7.04 47.03
N THR A 352 -6.49 -7.23 46.94
CA THR A 352 -7.55 -6.27 46.62
C THR A 352 -7.55 -5.04 47.53
N ALA A 353 -7.68 -3.84 46.94
CA ALA A 353 -8.11 -2.62 47.63
C ALA A 353 -9.34 -2.04 46.91
N ALA A 354 -10.37 -1.72 47.69
CA ALA A 354 -11.69 -1.24 47.27
C ALA A 354 -11.68 0.22 46.77
N PRO A 355 -12.66 0.63 45.95
CA PRO A 355 -12.76 1.99 45.42
C PRO A 355 -13.44 2.96 46.39
N THR A 356 -12.83 4.13 46.57
CA THR A 356 -13.45 5.30 47.19
C THR A 356 -14.25 6.08 46.16
N THR A 357 -15.54 6.24 46.44
CA THR A 357 -16.47 7.15 45.78
C THR A 357 -16.19 8.59 46.17
N SER A 358 -16.08 9.50 45.19
CA SER A 358 -16.43 10.91 45.42
C SER A 358 -17.28 11.43 44.27
N SER A 359 -18.48 11.85 44.64
CA SER A 359 -19.45 12.56 43.84
C SER A 359 -19.10 14.05 43.79
N VAL A 360 -19.12 14.66 42.61
CA VAL A 360 -19.40 16.10 42.49
C VAL A 360 -20.36 16.31 41.32
N ARG A 361 -21.59 16.72 41.65
CA ARG A 361 -22.56 17.34 40.76
C ARG A 361 -22.54 18.85 41.06
N ARG A 362 -22.13 19.65 40.08
CA ARG A 362 -22.90 20.69 39.38
C ARG A 362 -21.94 21.58 38.60
#